data_AF-A0A7X4J5G0-F1
#
_entry.id   AF-A0A7X4J5G0-F1
#
_cell.length_a   1.000
_cell.length_b   1.000
_cell.length_c   1.000
_cell.angle_alpha   90.00
_cell.angle_beta   90.00
_cell.angle_gamma   90.00
#
_symmetry.space_group_name_H-M   'P 1'
#
loop_
_entity.id
_entity.type
_entity.pdbx_description
1 polymer ?
#
loop_
_entity_poly.entity_id
_entity_poly.type
_entity_poly.pdbx_seq_one_letter_code
_entity_poly.pdbx_strand_id
1 'polypeptide(L)'
;MPRPCGEGQPGRRAAPLATRCPRPQLRLHSADRINRFARIRTVNSTRHRRPSLLLSLSALLVLSVVAVPFASAQQVGPANGSLIVAGGALSDPAVFARFVELAGGPSAPIVVIPTAGGGDSYDQYFRGRRPFEAAGATDITILHTYDPAEADTDAFVEPLLDARGVWFTGGRQWRLADSYLGTKVHDALWDVLDRGGVIGGSSAGASIQGSYLVRGDTRTNTIMMGDHEEGLGFLKGVGIDQHLLMRNRQFDLIEVIRAKPELLGIGIDENTAIVVQGDRFEVVGQSYAVIYDANATLDSGGLFYFLAPGDRYDMAARQAFRPSRGESAMQRVTGTPWPPGR
;
A
#
# COMPACT_ATOMS: atom_id res chain seq x y z
N MET A 1 33.24 -2.81 -50.63
CA MET A 1 33.59 -4.17 -51.13
C MET A 1 33.30 -5.19 -50.03
N PRO A 2 32.82 -6.41 -50.33
CA PRO A 2 32.53 -7.46 -49.33
C PRO A 2 33.44 -8.71 -49.43
N ARG A 3 33.29 -9.65 -48.46
CA ARG A 3 33.92 -11.00 -48.32
C ARG A 3 35.37 -11.03 -47.81
N PRO A 4 35.90 -12.19 -47.34
CA PRO A 4 35.25 -13.49 -46.98
C PRO A 4 35.11 -13.66 -45.44
N CYS A 5 34.22 -14.48 -44.86
CA CYS A 5 33.98 -15.94 -44.96
C CYS A 5 35.08 -16.83 -44.35
N GLY A 6 34.70 -17.68 -43.39
CA GLY A 6 35.48 -18.80 -42.84
C GLY A 6 34.54 -19.81 -42.17
N GLU A 7 34.71 -21.11 -42.46
CA GLU A 7 33.76 -22.17 -42.11
C GLU A 7 34.24 -23.05 -40.93
N GLY A 8 33.33 -23.78 -40.27
CA GLY A 8 33.69 -24.66 -39.13
C GLY A 8 32.54 -25.48 -38.52
N GLN A 9 32.19 -26.62 -39.13
CA GLN A 9 31.31 -27.69 -38.62
C GLN A 9 31.86 -29.05 -39.11
N PRO A 10 31.30 -30.25 -38.76
CA PRO A 10 30.23 -30.62 -37.81
C PRO A 10 30.59 -31.77 -36.82
N GLY A 11 29.69 -32.12 -35.89
CA GLY A 11 29.94 -33.14 -34.83
C GLY A 11 28.74 -33.93 -34.24
N ARG A 12 27.83 -34.42 -35.11
CA ARG A 12 27.10 -35.73 -35.05
C ARG A 12 26.64 -36.42 -33.73
N ARG A 13 25.31 -36.64 -33.63
CA ARG A 13 24.58 -37.92 -33.27
C ARG A 13 24.75 -38.53 -31.85
N ALA A 14 23.81 -39.30 -31.26
CA ALA A 14 22.36 -39.51 -31.46
C ALA A 14 21.77 -40.25 -30.20
N ALA A 15 20.44 -40.35 -30.09
CA ALA A 15 19.71 -41.13 -29.05
C ALA A 15 19.62 -42.65 -29.44
N PRO A 16 18.97 -43.62 -28.71
CA PRO A 16 17.66 -43.47 -28.02
C PRO A 16 17.27 -44.39 -26.80
N LEU A 17 16.12 -44.05 -26.19
CA LEU A 17 14.99 -44.90 -25.69
C LEU A 17 15.11 -46.07 -24.67
N ALA A 18 14.07 -46.08 -23.80
CA ALA A 18 13.42 -47.22 -23.11
C ALA A 18 14.14 -47.86 -21.90
N THR A 19 13.49 -48.60 -20.98
CA THR A 19 12.14 -49.21 -20.92
C THR A 19 11.41 -48.98 -19.57
N ARG A 20 10.10 -49.28 -19.52
CA ARG A 20 9.28 -49.40 -18.28
C ARG A 20 9.42 -50.80 -17.65
N CYS A 21 9.17 -50.91 -16.35
CA CYS A 21 8.66 -52.16 -15.72
C CYS A 21 7.63 -51.87 -14.61
N PRO A 22 6.75 -52.83 -14.24
CA PRO A 22 5.48 -52.55 -13.55
C PRO A 22 5.42 -52.92 -12.06
N ARG A 23 4.36 -52.46 -11.39
CA ARG A 23 3.91 -52.96 -10.08
C ARG A 23 3.28 -54.36 -10.20
N PRO A 24 3.43 -55.25 -9.20
CA PRO A 24 2.46 -56.30 -8.92
C PRO A 24 1.31 -55.78 -8.04
N GLN A 25 0.08 -56.19 -8.33
CA GLN A 25 -1.01 -56.26 -7.35
C GLN A 25 -1.11 -57.69 -6.82
N LEU A 26 -1.57 -57.88 -5.57
CA LEU A 26 -2.09 -59.17 -5.11
C LEU A 26 -3.47 -59.00 -4.46
N ARG A 27 -4.21 -60.11 -4.28
CA ARG A 27 -5.67 -60.12 -4.15
C ARG A 27 -6.19 -60.42 -2.73
N LEU A 28 -7.29 -59.73 -2.42
CA LEU A 28 -8.52 -60.20 -1.75
C LEU A 28 -8.53 -61.61 -1.11
N HIS A 29 -8.92 -61.62 0.17
CA HIS A 29 -9.74 -62.63 0.88
C HIS A 29 -10.80 -61.81 1.66
N SER A 30 -12.11 -62.12 1.81
CA SER A 30 -12.91 -63.36 1.81
C SER A 30 -12.69 -64.23 3.07
N ALA A 31 -13.65 -64.52 3.96
CA ALA A 31 -15.03 -64.02 4.17
C ALA A 31 -15.25 -63.74 5.70
N ASP A 32 -16.25 -64.17 6.51
CA ASP A 32 -17.50 -64.95 6.41
C ASP A 32 -18.41 -64.64 7.64
N ARG A 33 -19.73 -64.92 7.57
CA ARG A 33 -20.76 -64.93 8.67
C ARG A 33 -21.11 -63.59 9.36
N ILE A 34 -22.37 -63.25 9.71
CA ILE A 34 -23.69 -63.92 9.81
C ILE A 34 -23.95 -64.81 11.05
N ASN A 35 -24.52 -64.22 12.11
CA ASN A 35 -25.79 -64.62 12.78
C ASN A 35 -26.13 -63.55 13.86
N ARG A 36 -27.36 -63.10 14.18
CA ARG A 36 -28.79 -63.52 14.04
C ARG A 36 -29.38 -64.06 15.37
N PHE A 37 -30.63 -63.64 15.65
CA PHE A 37 -31.49 -63.96 16.83
C PHE A 37 -31.16 -63.15 18.12
N ALA A 38 -32.10 -62.85 19.04
CA ALA A 38 -33.52 -63.20 19.13
C ALA A 38 -34.45 -62.06 19.63
N ARG A 39 -35.73 -62.25 19.29
CA ARG A 39 -36.98 -61.58 19.70
C ARG A 39 -37.39 -61.86 21.17
N ILE A 40 -38.26 -60.99 21.73
CA ILE A 40 -39.50 -61.27 22.52
C ILE A 40 -40.21 -59.90 22.75
N ARG A 41 -41.40 -59.63 22.17
CA ARG A 41 -42.78 -59.81 22.70
C ARG A 41 -43.05 -59.05 24.03
N THR A 42 -43.74 -57.89 24.05
CA THR A 42 -45.23 -57.66 24.14
C THR A 42 -45.85 -58.14 25.47
N VAL A 43 -46.79 -57.46 26.17
CA VAL A 43 -48.06 -56.80 25.73
C VAL A 43 -48.47 -55.58 26.62
N ASN A 44 -49.35 -54.72 26.08
CA ASN A 44 -50.05 -53.55 26.66
C ASN A 44 -50.72 -53.71 28.04
N SER A 45 -51.00 -52.59 28.72
CA SER A 45 -52.38 -52.29 29.19
C SER A 45 -52.73 -50.79 29.16
N THR A 46 -54.03 -50.51 29.25
CA THR A 46 -54.84 -49.36 28.79
C THR A 46 -54.84 -48.04 29.60
N ARG A 47 -54.97 -46.90 28.86
CA ARG A 47 -55.84 -45.70 29.09
C ARG A 47 -55.88 -45.04 30.50
N HIS A 48 -55.82 -43.72 30.71
CA HIS A 48 -56.70 -42.65 30.17
C HIS A 48 -56.33 -41.25 30.77
N ARG A 49 -56.83 -40.16 30.16
CA ARG A 49 -56.94 -38.75 30.64
C ARG A 49 -55.67 -37.85 30.59
N ARG A 50 -55.88 -36.66 30.02
CA ARG A 50 -55.06 -35.42 30.03
C ARG A 50 -55.76 -34.40 30.98
N PRO A 51 -55.22 -33.18 31.18
CA PRO A 51 -53.84 -32.79 31.53
C PRO A 51 -53.82 -31.92 32.82
N SER A 52 -52.64 -31.63 33.38
CA SER A 52 -52.48 -30.61 34.42
C SER A 52 -51.14 -29.89 34.32
N LEU A 53 -51.11 -28.60 34.66
CA LEU A 53 -49.96 -27.72 34.55
C LEU A 53 -48.82 -28.13 35.49
N LEU A 54 -47.60 -28.10 34.98
CA LEU A 54 -46.40 -27.74 35.75
C LEU A 54 -45.60 -26.73 34.94
N LEU A 55 -45.49 -25.49 35.44
CA LEU A 55 -44.56 -24.50 34.89
C LEU A 55 -43.16 -24.82 35.40
N SER A 56 -42.41 -25.63 34.64
CA SER A 56 -40.96 -25.74 34.83
C SER A 56 -40.31 -24.44 34.37
N LEU A 57 -39.89 -23.60 35.31
CA LEU A 57 -39.31 -22.28 35.05
C LEU A 57 -37.85 -22.39 34.57
N SER A 58 -37.65 -22.99 33.40
CA SER A 58 -36.35 -23.11 32.73
C SER A 58 -35.87 -21.74 32.27
N ALA A 59 -35.16 -21.03 33.14
CA ALA A 59 -34.52 -19.76 32.84
C ALA A 59 -33.41 -19.96 31.79
N LEU A 60 -33.78 -19.87 30.51
CA LEU A 60 -32.84 -19.82 29.41
C LEU A 60 -32.10 -18.47 29.47
N LEU A 61 -30.96 -18.46 30.16
CA LEU A 61 -30.02 -17.33 30.10
C LEU A 61 -29.37 -17.35 28.71
N VAL A 62 -30.09 -16.79 27.73
CA VAL A 62 -29.54 -16.51 26.40
C VAL A 62 -28.46 -15.45 26.60
N LEU A 63 -27.21 -15.91 26.71
CA LEU A 63 -26.06 -15.03 26.70
C LEU A 63 -25.92 -14.44 25.30
N SER A 64 -26.61 -13.34 25.06
CA SER A 64 -26.50 -12.55 23.84
C SER A 64 -25.07 -12.00 23.76
N VAL A 65 -24.18 -12.78 23.15
CA VAL A 65 -22.87 -12.32 22.70
C VAL A 65 -23.14 -11.31 21.60
N VAL A 66 -23.32 -10.05 22.01
CA VAL A 66 -23.27 -8.91 21.11
C VAL A 66 -21.84 -8.88 20.58
N ALA A 67 -21.68 -9.41 19.37
CA ALA A 67 -20.45 -9.28 18.61
C ALA A 67 -20.29 -7.80 18.24
N VAL A 68 -19.75 -7.02 19.20
CA VAL A 68 -19.28 -5.67 18.93
C VAL A 68 -18.27 -5.81 17.80
N PRO A 69 -18.51 -5.20 16.62
CA PRO A 69 -17.51 -5.23 15.57
C PRO A 69 -16.32 -4.44 16.10
N PHE A 70 -15.23 -5.15 16.40
CA PHE A 70 -13.91 -4.55 16.43
C PHE A 70 -13.64 -4.06 15.00
N ALA A 71 -14.01 -2.82 14.71
CA ALA A 71 -13.38 -2.07 13.65
C ALA A 71 -11.88 -2.16 13.92
N SER A 72 -11.11 -2.76 13.00
CA SER A 72 -9.66 -2.78 13.14
C SER A 72 -9.21 -1.34 13.30
N ALA A 73 -8.43 -1.05 14.35
CA ALA A 73 -7.77 0.23 14.42
C ALA A 73 -6.95 0.40 13.14
N GLN A 74 -7.08 1.56 12.52
CA GLN A 74 -6.41 1.94 11.28
C GLN A 74 -4.89 1.80 11.44
N GLN A 75 -4.24 0.93 10.67
CA GLN A 75 -2.91 0.43 10.99
C GLN A 75 -1.77 1.20 10.30
N VAL A 76 -1.90 1.43 8.98
CA VAL A 76 -0.86 1.95 8.09
C VAL A 76 -1.16 3.40 7.68
N GLY A 77 -2.28 3.62 6.98
CA GLY A 77 -2.68 4.96 6.52
C GLY A 77 -3.30 5.86 7.61
N PRO A 78 -3.76 7.07 7.26
CA PRO A 78 -4.45 7.96 8.18
C PRO A 78 -5.88 7.50 8.48
N ALA A 79 -6.42 7.84 9.65
CA ALA A 79 -7.78 7.46 10.08
C ALA A 79 -8.88 8.22 9.33
N ASN A 80 -8.56 9.42 8.88
CA ASN A 80 -9.45 10.33 8.17
C ASN A 80 -8.70 10.91 6.96
N GLY A 81 -9.42 11.65 6.11
CA GLY A 81 -8.81 12.36 4.99
C GLY A 81 -8.32 11.44 3.88
N SER A 82 -7.28 11.86 3.15
CA SER A 82 -6.71 11.10 2.03
C SER A 82 -5.26 11.50 1.76
N LEU A 83 -4.49 10.61 1.13
CA LEU A 83 -3.16 10.93 0.61
C LEU A 83 -3.09 10.81 -0.92
N ILE A 84 -2.28 11.64 -1.56
CA ILE A 84 -1.85 11.47 -2.96
C ILE A 84 -0.32 11.43 -3.01
N VAL A 85 0.22 10.25 -3.30
CA VAL A 85 1.66 9.98 -3.28
C VAL A 85 2.11 9.74 -4.71
N ALA A 86 2.71 10.76 -5.36
CA ALA A 86 3.07 10.74 -6.77
C ALA A 86 4.56 10.51 -7.04
N GLY A 87 4.89 9.58 -7.93
CA GLY A 87 6.27 9.13 -8.18
C GLY A 87 7.20 10.15 -8.82
N GLY A 88 6.70 11.32 -9.24
CA GLY A 88 7.51 12.38 -9.85
C GLY A 88 7.04 12.74 -11.26
N ALA A 89 7.54 13.87 -11.78
CA ALA A 89 7.18 14.41 -13.09
C ALA A 89 5.66 14.45 -13.38
N LEU A 90 4.85 14.63 -12.33
CA LEU A 90 3.39 14.58 -12.45
C LEU A 90 2.88 15.71 -13.34
N SER A 91 2.15 15.32 -14.38
CA SER A 91 1.58 16.19 -15.41
C SER A 91 0.14 15.79 -15.79
N ASP A 92 -0.33 14.62 -15.36
CA ASP A 92 -1.70 14.14 -15.56
C ASP A 92 -2.73 15.05 -14.86
N PRO A 93 -3.61 15.76 -15.62
CA PRO A 93 -4.60 16.65 -15.03
C PRO A 93 -5.63 15.94 -14.16
N ALA A 94 -5.89 14.64 -14.36
CA ALA A 94 -6.86 13.90 -13.57
C ALA A 94 -6.40 13.74 -12.11
N VAL A 95 -5.09 13.63 -11.87
CA VAL A 95 -4.53 13.54 -10.51
C VAL A 95 -4.63 14.89 -9.78
N PHE A 96 -4.39 16.00 -10.48
CA PHE A 96 -4.60 17.35 -9.91
C PHE A 96 -6.07 17.66 -9.66
N ALA A 97 -6.97 17.28 -10.59
CA ALA A 97 -8.41 17.38 -10.39
C ALA A 97 -8.89 16.54 -9.19
N ARG A 98 -8.37 15.31 -9.04
CA ARG A 98 -8.67 14.45 -7.88
C ARG A 98 -8.16 15.02 -6.55
N PHE A 99 -7.01 15.71 -6.56
CA PHE A 99 -6.55 16.45 -5.38
C PHE A 99 -7.51 17.58 -4.99
N VAL A 100 -7.92 18.41 -5.96
CA VAL A 100 -8.88 19.51 -5.70
C VAL A 100 -10.25 18.97 -5.27
N GLU A 101 -10.71 17.85 -5.83
CA GLU A 101 -11.93 17.15 -5.40
C GLU A 101 -11.83 16.70 -3.93
N LEU A 102 -10.73 16.04 -3.54
CA LEU A 102 -10.52 15.54 -2.18
C LEU A 102 -10.29 16.68 -1.15
N ALA A 103 -9.82 17.85 -1.58
CA ALA A 103 -9.81 19.05 -0.75
C ALA A 103 -11.22 19.63 -0.51
N GLY A 104 -12.25 19.20 -1.26
CA GLY A 104 -13.60 19.73 -1.17
C GLY A 104 -13.97 20.72 -2.28
N GLY A 105 -13.14 20.84 -3.32
CA GLY A 105 -13.46 21.54 -4.56
C GLY A 105 -12.71 22.86 -4.80
N PRO A 106 -13.09 23.62 -5.86
CA PRO A 106 -12.40 24.83 -6.34
C PRO A 106 -12.08 25.91 -5.30
N SER A 107 -12.93 26.09 -4.29
CA SER A 107 -12.78 27.13 -3.26
C SER A 107 -12.30 26.58 -1.91
N ALA A 108 -11.69 25.39 -1.91
CA ALA A 108 -11.09 24.83 -0.71
C ALA A 108 -9.70 25.45 -0.47
N PRO A 109 -9.38 25.92 0.76
CA PRO A 109 -8.04 26.42 1.08
C PRO A 109 -6.96 25.35 0.86
N ILE A 110 -6.05 25.62 -0.08
CA ILE A 110 -4.94 24.73 -0.43
C ILE A 110 -3.60 25.39 -0.06
N VAL A 111 -2.74 24.67 0.65
CA VAL A 111 -1.36 25.11 0.93
C VAL A 111 -0.37 24.33 0.08
N VAL A 112 0.50 25.02 -0.66
CA VAL A 112 1.60 24.40 -1.40
C VAL A 112 2.91 24.65 -0.67
N ILE A 113 3.62 23.58 -0.34
CA ILE A 113 4.90 23.61 0.40
C ILE A 113 6.04 23.27 -0.57
N PRO A 114 6.80 24.27 -1.05
CA PRO A 114 7.82 24.10 -2.07
C PRO A 114 9.22 23.75 -1.53
N THR A 115 9.38 23.73 -0.20
CA THR A 115 10.63 23.65 0.57
C THR A 115 11.61 22.55 0.12
N ALA A 116 11.14 21.42 -0.38
CA ALA A 116 12.02 20.39 -0.95
C ALA A 116 12.91 20.94 -2.09
N GLY A 117 12.41 21.90 -2.86
CA GLY A 117 13.03 22.41 -4.08
C GLY A 117 14.41 23.03 -3.89
N GLY A 118 14.66 23.72 -2.76
CA GLY A 118 15.96 24.34 -2.48
C GLY A 118 16.21 25.71 -3.09
N GLY A 119 15.15 26.49 -3.36
CA GLY A 119 15.28 27.93 -3.57
C GLY A 119 15.31 28.67 -2.23
N ASP A 120 16.02 29.79 -2.16
CA ASP A 120 16.24 30.54 -0.91
C ASP A 120 14.96 31.21 -0.36
N SER A 121 13.95 31.40 -1.21
CA SER A 121 12.61 31.86 -0.86
C SER A 121 11.59 31.50 -1.94
N TYR A 122 10.31 31.56 -1.60
CA TYR A 122 9.19 31.30 -2.52
C TYR A 122 8.07 32.32 -2.26
N ASP A 123 7.67 33.05 -3.30
CA ASP A 123 6.55 34.01 -3.23
C ASP A 123 5.19 33.34 -3.49
N GLN A 124 4.10 34.08 -3.24
CA GLN A 124 2.73 33.60 -3.44
C GLN A 124 2.36 33.32 -4.91
N TYR A 125 3.17 33.79 -5.87
CA TYR A 125 3.02 33.54 -7.31
C TYR A 125 3.87 32.35 -7.80
N PHE A 126 4.55 31.64 -6.89
CA PHE A 126 5.43 30.51 -7.21
C PHE A 126 4.77 29.52 -8.17
N ARG A 127 5.41 29.30 -9.33
CA ARG A 127 4.89 28.53 -10.47
C ARG A 127 4.33 27.13 -10.16
N GLY A 128 4.66 26.53 -9.02
CA GLY A 128 4.12 25.25 -8.57
C GLY A 128 2.63 25.26 -8.21
N ARG A 129 2.00 26.43 -8.03
CA ARG A 129 0.52 26.54 -7.87
C ARG A 129 -0.27 26.25 -9.16
N ARG A 130 0.35 26.47 -10.33
CA ARG A 130 -0.33 26.44 -11.64
C ARG A 130 -1.09 25.14 -12.00
N PRO A 131 -0.64 23.92 -11.63
CA PRO A 131 -1.41 22.70 -11.89
C PRO A 131 -2.75 22.67 -11.13
N PHE A 132 -2.79 23.24 -9.93
CA PHE A 132 -4.02 23.32 -9.13
C PHE A 132 -4.95 24.41 -9.66
N GLU A 133 -4.40 25.57 -10.06
CA GLU A 133 -5.16 26.63 -10.75
C GLU A 133 -5.78 26.11 -12.06
N ALA A 134 -5.03 25.31 -12.83
CA ALA A 134 -5.52 24.63 -14.04
C ALA A 134 -6.56 23.52 -13.75
N ALA A 135 -6.54 22.94 -12.55
CA ALA A 135 -7.57 22.05 -12.02
C ALA A 135 -8.75 22.81 -11.36
N GLY A 136 -8.73 24.15 -11.38
CA GLY A 136 -9.81 25.01 -10.90
C GLY A 136 -9.68 25.51 -9.46
N ALA A 137 -8.59 25.23 -8.76
CA ALA A 137 -8.37 25.78 -7.40
C ALA A 137 -8.19 27.30 -7.45
N THR A 138 -8.94 28.00 -6.59
CA THR A 138 -9.00 29.48 -6.51
C THR A 138 -8.34 30.05 -5.27
N ASP A 139 -8.30 29.29 -4.18
CA ASP A 139 -7.64 29.66 -2.93
C ASP A 139 -6.38 28.80 -2.73
N ILE A 140 -5.21 29.42 -2.88
CA ILE A 140 -3.92 28.75 -2.76
C ILE A 140 -2.92 29.66 -2.06
N THR A 141 -2.40 29.20 -0.92
CA THR A 141 -1.28 29.82 -0.19
C THR A 141 0.01 29.05 -0.45
N ILE A 142 1.12 29.74 -0.61
CA ILE A 142 2.48 29.18 -0.62
C ILE A 142 3.05 29.31 0.79
N LEU A 143 3.46 28.21 1.41
CA LEU A 143 4.03 28.19 2.76
C LEU A 143 5.44 27.58 2.74
N HIS A 144 6.43 28.31 3.24
CA HIS A 144 7.83 27.92 3.15
C HIS A 144 8.69 28.56 4.25
N THR A 145 9.47 27.73 4.93
CA THR A 145 10.71 28.11 5.64
C THR A 145 11.70 26.94 5.59
N TYR A 146 12.95 27.20 5.97
CA TYR A 146 13.95 26.18 6.35
C TYR A 146 14.28 26.20 7.85
N ASP A 147 13.72 27.14 8.63
CA ASP A 147 13.98 27.23 10.07
C ASP A 147 12.89 26.47 10.84
N PRO A 148 13.21 25.33 11.51
CA PRO A 148 12.22 24.61 12.32
C PRO A 148 11.71 25.44 13.51
N ALA A 149 12.45 26.46 13.98
CA ALA A 149 11.97 27.37 15.02
C ALA A 149 10.92 28.36 14.49
N GLU A 150 10.95 28.72 13.20
CA GLU A 150 9.87 29.48 12.55
C GLU A 150 8.65 28.58 12.32
N ALA A 151 8.87 27.35 11.85
CA ALA A 151 7.82 26.34 11.66
C ALA A 151 7.10 25.91 12.95
N ASP A 152 7.68 26.17 14.13
CA ASP A 152 7.03 25.95 15.42
C ASP A 152 6.25 27.17 15.95
N THR A 153 6.16 28.26 15.17
CA THR A 153 5.36 29.43 15.54
C THR A 153 3.89 29.32 15.11
N ASP A 154 2.98 29.83 15.94
CA ASP A 154 1.54 29.83 15.63
C ASP A 154 1.24 30.68 14.38
N ALA A 155 2.03 31.73 14.13
CA ALA A 155 1.91 32.61 12.97
C ALA A 155 2.34 31.94 11.65
N PHE A 156 3.35 31.06 11.67
CA PHE A 156 3.73 30.30 10.47
C PHE A 156 2.71 29.19 10.16
N VAL A 157 2.07 28.63 11.19
CA VAL A 157 1.12 27.53 11.07
C VAL A 157 -0.30 27.99 10.71
N GLU A 158 -0.63 29.28 10.88
CA GLU A 158 -1.95 29.88 10.58
C GLU A 158 -2.59 29.37 9.26
N PRO A 159 -1.90 29.30 8.10
CA PRO A 159 -2.50 28.83 6.85
C PRO A 159 -2.91 27.34 6.84
N LEU A 160 -2.38 26.52 7.75
CA LEU A 160 -2.67 25.09 7.86
C LEU A 160 -3.91 24.80 8.74
N LEU A 161 -4.36 25.76 9.54
CA LEU A 161 -5.47 25.58 10.50
C LEU A 161 -6.80 25.32 9.77
N ASP A 162 -7.13 26.11 8.76
CA ASP A 162 -8.31 25.93 7.91
C ASP A 162 -8.01 25.16 6.60
N ALA A 163 -6.74 24.75 6.38
CA ALA A 163 -6.34 24.03 5.17
C ALA A 163 -7.15 22.74 4.97
N ARG A 164 -7.56 22.54 3.72
CA ARG A 164 -8.28 21.35 3.26
C ARG A 164 -7.45 20.48 2.31
N GLY A 165 -6.50 21.10 1.61
CA GLY A 165 -5.49 20.40 0.84
C GLY A 165 -4.09 20.92 1.17
N VAL A 166 -3.10 20.04 1.30
CA VAL A 166 -1.68 20.45 1.35
C VAL A 166 -0.89 19.69 0.29
N TRP A 167 0.03 20.35 -0.42
CA TRP A 167 0.85 19.72 -1.46
C TRP A 167 2.35 19.98 -1.32
N PHE A 168 3.14 18.92 -1.12
CA PHE A 168 4.60 18.96 -1.13
C PHE A 168 5.19 18.83 -2.54
N THR A 169 6.04 19.76 -2.96
CA THR A 169 6.68 19.69 -4.28
C THR A 169 7.93 18.77 -4.28
N GLY A 170 8.47 18.51 -5.48
CA GLY A 170 9.69 17.73 -5.65
C GLY A 170 10.96 18.51 -5.33
N GLY A 171 12.06 17.78 -5.10
CA GLY A 171 13.36 18.35 -4.73
C GLY A 171 14.20 17.37 -3.92
N ARG A 172 14.55 17.71 -2.67
CA ARG A 172 15.18 16.82 -1.69
C ARG A 172 14.30 16.73 -0.43
N GLN A 173 13.93 15.52 -0.06
CA GLN A 173 12.97 15.22 1.00
C GLN A 173 13.52 15.46 2.41
N TRP A 174 14.84 15.34 2.61
CA TRP A 174 15.46 15.70 3.90
C TRP A 174 15.21 17.17 4.30
N ARG A 175 15.08 18.10 3.34
CA ARG A 175 14.71 19.50 3.66
C ARG A 175 13.32 19.61 4.29
N LEU A 176 12.40 18.71 3.94
CA LEU A 176 11.08 18.67 4.58
C LEU A 176 11.14 18.02 5.96
N ALA A 177 12.09 17.09 6.17
CA ALA A 177 12.38 16.54 7.48
C ALA A 177 12.95 17.64 8.41
N ASP A 178 14.06 18.27 8.02
CA ASP A 178 14.76 19.33 8.77
C ASP A 178 13.85 20.50 9.16
N SER A 179 12.96 20.91 8.26
CA SER A 179 12.13 22.11 8.46
C SER A 179 10.87 21.85 9.28
N TYR A 180 10.35 20.62 9.31
CA TYR A 180 8.98 20.34 9.77
C TYR A 180 8.82 19.15 10.72
N LEU A 181 9.76 18.21 10.86
CA LEU A 181 9.57 17.10 11.79
C LEU A 181 9.56 17.60 13.25
N GLY A 182 8.49 17.26 13.97
CA GLY A 182 8.34 17.58 15.40
C GLY A 182 8.04 19.04 15.71
N THR A 183 7.71 19.86 14.70
CA THR A 183 7.20 21.24 14.88
C THR A 183 5.67 21.26 14.78
N LYS A 184 5.03 22.35 15.18
CA LYS A 184 3.58 22.56 14.96
C LYS A 184 3.12 22.44 13.50
N VAL A 185 3.99 22.60 12.49
CA VAL A 185 3.64 22.25 11.10
C VAL A 185 3.34 20.75 10.99
N HIS A 186 4.09 19.87 11.66
CA HIS A 186 3.81 18.43 11.67
C HIS A 186 2.42 18.13 12.24
N ASP A 187 2.10 18.70 13.39
CA ASP A 187 0.82 18.51 14.07
C ASP A 187 -0.34 19.06 13.21
N ALA A 188 -0.18 20.26 12.64
CA ALA A 188 -1.19 20.87 11.78
C ALA A 188 -1.42 20.08 10.48
N LEU A 189 -0.41 19.35 9.97
CA LEU A 189 -0.58 18.44 8.83
C LEU A 189 -1.40 17.19 9.22
N TRP A 190 -1.20 16.64 10.42
CA TRP A 190 -2.08 15.58 10.95
C TRP A 190 -3.51 16.09 11.14
N ASP A 191 -3.69 17.30 11.68
CA ASP A 191 -4.98 17.96 11.80
C ASP A 191 -5.70 18.15 10.45
N VAL A 192 -4.97 18.43 9.35
CA VAL A 192 -5.55 18.48 7.99
C VAL A 192 -6.15 17.14 7.58
N LEU A 193 -5.50 16.02 7.91
CA LEU A 193 -6.04 14.69 7.64
C LEU A 193 -7.23 14.39 8.55
N ASP A 194 -7.14 14.71 9.84
CA ASP A 194 -8.22 14.46 10.82
C ASP A 194 -9.48 15.32 10.59
N ARG A 195 -9.36 16.54 10.02
CA ARG A 195 -10.52 17.29 9.51
C ARG A 195 -11.06 16.76 8.17
N GLY A 196 -10.54 15.64 7.66
CA GLY A 196 -10.98 15.02 6.41
C GLY A 196 -10.47 15.71 5.14
N GLY A 197 -9.32 16.37 5.21
CA GLY A 197 -8.63 16.98 4.06
C GLY A 197 -7.73 15.98 3.32
N VAL A 198 -6.92 16.50 2.40
CA VAL A 198 -5.98 15.71 1.59
C VAL A 198 -4.54 16.23 1.71
N ILE A 199 -3.59 15.33 1.91
CA ILE A 199 -2.16 15.64 1.76
C ILE A 199 -1.65 14.98 0.48
N GLY A 200 -1.04 15.79 -0.39
CA GLY A 200 -0.48 15.35 -1.65
C GLY A 200 1.00 15.66 -1.75
N GLY A 201 1.67 15.02 -2.70
CA GLY A 201 3.03 15.42 -3.06
C GLY A 201 3.64 14.57 -4.15
N SER A 202 4.70 15.10 -4.76
CA SER A 202 5.36 14.50 -5.92
C SER A 202 6.86 14.42 -5.72
N SER A 203 7.49 13.30 -6.12
CA SER A 203 8.94 13.07 -5.96
C SER A 203 9.33 13.14 -4.47
N ALA A 204 10.20 14.06 -4.05
CA ALA A 204 10.51 14.30 -2.64
C ALA A 204 9.25 14.45 -1.75
N GLY A 205 8.22 15.15 -2.23
CA GLY A 205 6.95 15.31 -1.55
C GLY A 205 6.08 14.04 -1.46
N ALA A 206 6.46 12.97 -2.17
CA ALA A 206 5.89 11.64 -2.00
C ALA A 206 6.69 10.82 -0.96
N SER A 207 8.03 10.80 -1.07
CA SER A 207 8.90 10.07 -0.12
C SER A 207 8.71 10.50 1.33
N ILE A 208 8.46 11.78 1.59
CA ILE A 208 8.28 12.34 2.94
C ILE A 208 7.03 11.84 3.68
N GLN A 209 6.03 11.31 2.98
CA GLN A 209 4.74 10.89 3.58
C GLN A 209 4.81 9.52 4.26
N GLY A 210 5.87 8.73 3.99
CA GLY A 210 6.15 7.50 4.73
C GLY A 210 6.69 7.80 6.13
N SER A 211 6.57 6.84 7.05
CA SER A 211 7.32 6.90 8.31
C SER A 211 8.83 6.65 8.12
N TYR A 212 9.22 6.01 7.00
CA TYR A 212 10.61 5.72 6.68
C TYR A 212 11.10 6.49 5.43
N LEU A 213 12.09 7.36 5.61
CA LEU A 213 12.57 8.28 4.58
C LEU A 213 13.61 7.66 3.65
N VAL A 214 13.13 6.86 2.70
CA VAL A 214 13.94 6.32 1.61
C VAL A 214 14.69 7.46 0.87
N ARG A 215 15.99 7.27 0.66
CA ARG A 215 16.93 8.21 0.03
C ARG A 215 17.09 9.57 0.73
N GLY A 216 16.95 9.61 2.06
CA GLY A 216 17.12 10.82 2.87
C GLY A 216 18.55 11.39 2.98
N ASP A 217 19.57 10.76 2.39
CA ASP A 217 20.96 11.26 2.44
C ASP A 217 21.09 12.73 1.98
N THR A 218 21.80 13.58 2.74
CA THR A 218 21.98 15.00 2.40
C THR A 218 22.77 15.22 1.11
N ARG A 219 23.78 14.39 0.86
CA ARG A 219 24.81 14.57 -0.18
C ARG A 219 24.34 14.09 -1.55
N THR A 220 23.64 12.97 -1.61
CA THR A 220 23.20 12.31 -2.86
C THR A 220 21.76 11.79 -2.78
N ASN A 221 21.15 11.50 -3.94
CA ASN A 221 19.86 10.81 -4.04
C ASN A 221 20.01 9.33 -4.44
N THR A 222 21.23 8.76 -4.35
CA THR A 222 21.54 7.37 -4.75
C THR A 222 21.60 6.40 -3.57
N ILE A 223 22.03 6.84 -2.40
CA ILE A 223 22.04 6.05 -1.15
C ILE A 223 20.58 5.85 -0.70
N MET A 224 20.16 4.62 -0.39
CA MET A 224 18.77 4.34 0.01
C MET A 224 18.47 4.61 1.48
N MET A 225 19.45 4.40 2.35
CA MET A 225 19.37 4.52 3.80
C MET A 225 20.41 5.58 4.21
N GLY A 226 19.94 6.79 4.51
CA GLY A 226 20.75 8.00 4.55
C GLY A 226 21.19 8.45 5.93
N ASP A 227 21.57 9.73 6.05
CA ASP A 227 21.68 10.43 7.33
C ASP A 227 20.30 10.79 7.92
N HIS A 228 19.26 10.88 7.07
CA HIS A 228 17.85 11.00 7.47
C HIS A 228 17.08 9.73 7.10
N GLU A 229 16.43 9.12 8.10
CA GLU A 229 15.61 7.91 7.95
C GLU A 229 14.13 8.10 8.38
N GLU A 230 13.77 9.23 8.97
CA GLU A 230 12.41 9.52 9.49
C GLU A 230 11.65 10.45 8.53
N GLY A 231 10.35 10.18 8.35
CA GLY A 231 9.41 11.02 7.59
C GLY A 231 8.13 11.29 8.37
N LEU A 232 7.21 12.07 7.78
CA LEU A 232 6.01 12.61 8.46
C LEU A 232 4.97 11.54 8.86
N GLY A 233 5.21 10.26 8.55
CA GLY A 233 4.50 9.16 9.19
C GLY A 233 3.04 8.94 8.79
N PHE A 234 2.50 9.71 7.84
CA PHE A 234 1.13 9.55 7.32
C PHE A 234 0.87 8.13 6.77
N LEU A 235 1.94 7.44 6.35
CA LEU A 235 1.97 6.01 6.03
C LEU A 235 2.95 5.27 6.98
N LYS A 236 2.40 4.66 8.03
CA LYS A 236 3.12 4.00 9.13
C LYS A 236 3.71 2.67 8.70
N GLY A 237 5.01 2.49 8.90
CA GLY A 237 5.73 1.29 8.46
C GLY A 237 5.91 1.21 6.93
N VAL A 238 5.92 2.36 6.24
CA VAL A 238 6.06 2.44 4.78
C VAL A 238 7.27 3.27 4.38
N GLY A 239 8.02 2.80 3.39
CA GLY A 239 9.09 3.54 2.72
C GLY A 239 8.80 3.71 1.22
N ILE A 240 8.93 4.94 0.71
CA ILE A 240 8.50 5.31 -0.65
C ILE A 240 9.68 5.77 -1.52
N ASP A 241 9.93 5.07 -2.62
CA ASP A 241 10.87 5.48 -3.68
C ASP A 241 10.14 6.00 -4.94
N GLN A 242 10.83 6.85 -5.69
CA GLN A 242 10.26 7.72 -6.71
C GLN A 242 11.11 7.78 -7.99
N HIS A 243 10.43 8.10 -9.08
CA HIS A 243 10.89 8.03 -10.47
C HIS A 243 11.41 6.64 -10.82
N LEU A 244 10.69 5.60 -10.37
CA LEU A 244 11.21 4.23 -10.24
C LEU A 244 11.71 3.64 -11.56
N LEU A 245 10.86 3.52 -12.58
CA LEU A 245 11.21 2.81 -13.82
C LEU A 245 11.96 3.73 -14.77
N MET A 246 11.56 5.00 -14.84
CA MET A 246 12.24 6.04 -15.63
C MET A 246 13.73 6.21 -15.26
N ARG A 247 14.14 5.84 -14.03
CA ARG A 247 15.54 5.84 -13.58
C ARG A 247 16.15 4.43 -13.40
N ASN A 248 15.45 3.36 -13.78
CA ASN A 248 15.87 1.95 -13.63
C ASN A 248 16.11 1.50 -12.16
N ARG A 249 15.37 2.08 -11.20
CA ARG A 249 15.52 1.91 -9.74
C ARG A 249 14.70 0.77 -9.14
N GLN A 250 14.03 -0.05 -9.95
CA GLN A 250 13.14 -1.13 -9.48
C GLN A 250 13.83 -2.28 -8.70
N PHE A 251 15.15 -2.20 -8.51
CA PHE A 251 15.89 -3.14 -7.66
C PHE A 251 16.39 -2.50 -6.36
N ASP A 252 16.46 -1.16 -6.28
CA ASP A 252 17.09 -0.44 -5.18
C ASP A 252 16.35 -0.66 -3.85
N LEU A 253 15.01 -0.66 -3.85
CA LEU A 253 14.20 -0.90 -2.64
C LEU A 253 14.41 -2.29 -2.01
N ILE A 254 15.02 -3.24 -2.74
CA ILE A 254 15.34 -4.57 -2.20
C ILE A 254 16.35 -4.47 -1.06
N GLU A 255 17.30 -3.51 -1.07
CA GLU A 255 18.27 -3.39 0.04
C GLU A 255 17.61 -2.87 1.32
N VAL A 256 16.67 -1.92 1.20
CA VAL A 256 15.88 -1.39 2.32
C VAL A 256 15.04 -2.48 2.97
N ILE A 257 14.26 -3.22 2.18
CA ILE A 257 13.36 -4.27 2.69
C ILE A 257 14.13 -5.52 3.17
N ARG A 258 15.38 -5.71 2.75
CA ARG A 258 16.28 -6.71 3.36
C ARG A 258 16.83 -6.27 4.72
N ALA A 259 17.07 -4.97 4.92
CA ALA A 259 17.56 -4.42 6.17
C ALA A 259 16.45 -4.20 7.21
N LYS A 260 15.25 -3.86 6.75
CA LYS A 260 14.06 -3.46 7.53
C LYS A 260 12.82 -4.22 7.02
N PRO A 261 12.74 -5.56 7.21
CA PRO A 261 11.71 -6.42 6.62
C PRO A 261 10.28 -6.22 7.16
N GLU A 262 10.13 -5.44 8.23
CA GLU A 262 8.85 -4.97 8.75
C GLU A 262 8.16 -3.95 7.80
N LEU A 263 8.94 -3.21 7.02
CA LEU A 263 8.44 -2.16 6.15
C LEU A 263 7.63 -2.71 4.96
N LEU A 264 6.69 -1.90 4.49
CA LEU A 264 6.16 -1.98 3.14
C LEU A 264 6.98 -1.04 2.25
N GLY A 265 7.64 -1.57 1.23
CA GLY A 265 8.28 -0.76 0.20
C GLY A 265 7.28 -0.46 -0.92
N ILE A 266 7.11 0.82 -1.26
CA ILE A 266 6.31 1.25 -2.41
C ILE A 266 7.19 2.08 -3.34
N GLY A 267 7.53 1.52 -4.51
CA GLY A 267 8.16 2.27 -5.58
C GLY A 267 7.11 2.82 -6.53
N ILE A 268 7.16 4.12 -6.86
CA ILE A 268 6.20 4.75 -7.77
C ILE A 268 6.93 5.38 -8.95
N ASP A 269 6.46 5.09 -10.17
CA ASP A 269 7.06 5.61 -11.39
C ASP A 269 6.60 7.04 -11.73
N GLU A 270 7.25 7.66 -12.71
CA GLU A 270 6.87 9.00 -13.17
C GLU A 270 5.42 9.06 -13.71
N ASN A 271 4.81 10.24 -13.57
CA ASN A 271 3.43 10.55 -13.96
C ASN A 271 2.37 9.55 -13.44
N THR A 272 2.64 8.99 -12.27
CA THR A 272 1.81 7.97 -11.59
C THR A 272 1.71 8.34 -10.11
N ALA A 273 0.59 8.01 -9.47
CA ALA A 273 0.39 8.19 -8.04
C ALA A 273 -0.41 7.03 -7.44
N ILE A 274 -0.38 6.92 -6.11
CA ILE A 274 -1.40 6.19 -5.35
C ILE A 274 -2.29 7.18 -4.60
N VAL A 275 -3.60 6.91 -4.60
CA VAL A 275 -4.60 7.65 -3.79
C VAL A 275 -4.95 6.78 -2.60
N VAL A 276 -4.56 7.20 -1.39
CA VAL A 276 -4.74 6.45 -0.14
C VAL A 276 -5.98 6.94 0.61
N GLN A 277 -6.81 6.03 1.09
CA GLN A 277 -7.93 6.29 2.00
C GLN A 277 -8.00 5.15 3.04
N GLY A 278 -7.72 5.46 4.31
CA GLY A 278 -7.49 4.44 5.34
C GLY A 278 -6.34 3.51 4.97
N ASP A 279 -6.47 2.22 5.30
CA ASP A 279 -5.48 1.18 4.98
C ASP A 279 -5.43 0.78 3.50
N ARG A 280 -6.15 1.46 2.60
CA ARG A 280 -6.24 1.08 1.18
C ARG A 280 -5.76 2.18 0.25
N PHE A 281 -5.26 1.78 -0.91
CA PHE A 281 -5.01 2.71 -2.02
C PHE A 281 -5.40 2.15 -3.39
N GLU A 282 -5.59 3.06 -4.33
CA GLU A 282 -5.76 2.80 -5.77
C GLU A 282 -4.63 3.49 -6.56
N VAL A 283 -4.09 2.81 -7.58
CA VAL A 283 -3.08 3.39 -8.48
C VAL A 283 -3.76 4.24 -9.56
N VAL A 284 -3.25 5.45 -9.79
CA VAL A 284 -3.76 6.40 -10.80
C VAL A 284 -2.62 6.99 -11.63
N GLY A 285 -2.93 7.52 -12.81
CA GLY A 285 -1.94 8.06 -13.75
C GLY A 285 -1.54 7.07 -14.85
N GLN A 286 -0.30 7.16 -15.33
CA GLN A 286 0.08 6.64 -16.65
C GLN A 286 1.08 5.46 -16.65
N SER A 287 1.68 5.12 -15.50
CA SER A 287 2.60 3.99 -15.32
C SER A 287 2.24 3.21 -14.03
N TYR A 288 3.21 2.60 -13.36
CA TYR A 288 2.98 1.61 -12.31
C TYR A 288 3.40 2.07 -10.91
N ALA A 289 2.72 1.54 -9.90
CA ALA A 289 3.26 1.36 -8.56
C ALA A 289 3.85 -0.05 -8.41
N VAL A 290 4.85 -0.23 -7.55
CA VAL A 290 5.57 -1.50 -7.38
C VAL A 290 5.72 -1.82 -5.90
N ILE A 291 5.34 -3.03 -5.51
CA ILE A 291 5.23 -3.47 -4.12
C ILE A 291 6.40 -4.37 -3.74
N TYR A 292 7.04 -4.05 -2.62
CA TYR A 292 8.12 -4.80 -2.00
C TYR A 292 7.70 -5.15 -0.57
N ASP A 293 7.49 -6.45 -0.31
CA ASP A 293 7.11 -6.96 1.02
C ASP A 293 7.92 -8.22 1.29
N ALA A 294 8.70 -8.22 2.37
CA ALA A 294 9.57 -9.33 2.75
C ALA A 294 8.81 -10.67 2.97
N ASN A 295 7.49 -10.64 3.12
CA ASN A 295 6.63 -11.80 3.35
C ASN A 295 5.96 -12.32 2.07
N ALA A 296 6.14 -11.64 0.93
CA ALA A 296 5.51 -12.01 -0.33
C ALA A 296 6.51 -12.09 -1.50
N THR A 297 6.37 -13.14 -2.31
CA THR A 297 7.10 -13.32 -3.58
C THR A 297 6.18 -13.80 -4.68
N LEU A 298 6.50 -13.48 -5.93
CA LEU A 298 5.87 -14.08 -7.10
C LEU A 298 6.18 -15.58 -7.21
N ASP A 299 5.27 -16.34 -7.82
CA ASP A 299 5.42 -17.77 -8.16
C ASP A 299 6.71 -18.11 -8.93
N SER A 300 7.29 -17.14 -9.64
CA SER A 300 8.57 -17.25 -10.36
C SER A 300 9.79 -16.83 -9.53
N GLY A 301 9.67 -16.68 -8.20
CA GLY A 301 10.73 -16.22 -7.30
C GLY A 301 11.03 -14.73 -7.36
N GLY A 302 10.13 -13.91 -7.93
CA GLY A 302 10.29 -12.46 -7.99
C GLY A 302 10.01 -11.80 -6.64
N LEU A 303 10.86 -10.87 -6.20
CA LEU A 303 10.77 -10.21 -4.90
C LEU A 303 9.77 -9.05 -4.85
N PHE A 304 9.34 -8.55 -6.01
CA PHE A 304 8.40 -7.44 -6.13
C PHE A 304 7.44 -7.66 -7.30
N TYR A 305 6.33 -6.92 -7.30
CA TYR A 305 5.31 -6.99 -8.34
C TYR A 305 4.65 -5.63 -8.62
N PHE A 306 4.07 -5.51 -9.80
CA PHE A 306 3.56 -4.26 -10.37
C PHE A 306 2.04 -4.16 -10.22
N LEU A 307 1.57 -2.99 -9.80
CA LEU A 307 0.17 -2.58 -9.80
C LEU A 307 -0.02 -1.55 -10.93
N ALA A 308 -0.93 -1.84 -11.85
CA ALA A 308 -1.29 -0.96 -12.96
C ALA A 308 -2.34 0.09 -12.51
N PRO A 309 -2.58 1.17 -13.26
CA PRO A 309 -3.66 2.10 -12.96
C PRO A 309 -5.02 1.39 -12.82
N GLY A 310 -5.74 1.66 -11.74
CA GLY A 310 -6.96 0.97 -11.34
C GLY A 310 -6.76 -0.33 -10.54
N ASP A 311 -5.55 -0.89 -10.44
CA ASP A 311 -5.27 -1.91 -9.41
C ASP A 311 -5.26 -1.26 -8.01
N ARG A 312 -5.61 -2.05 -7.00
CA ARG A 312 -5.77 -1.62 -5.61
C ARG A 312 -4.90 -2.44 -4.67
N TYR A 313 -4.61 -1.87 -3.51
CA TYR A 313 -3.86 -2.52 -2.44
C TYR A 313 -4.47 -2.23 -1.06
N ASP A 314 -4.48 -3.24 -0.20
CA ASP A 314 -4.80 -3.13 1.23
C ASP A 314 -3.50 -3.35 2.01
N MET A 315 -3.00 -2.29 2.64
CA MET A 315 -1.69 -2.22 3.27
C MET A 315 -1.63 -2.95 4.62
N ALA A 316 -2.75 -3.06 5.32
CA ALA A 316 -2.87 -3.82 6.56
C ALA A 316 -2.98 -5.32 6.27
N ALA A 317 -3.78 -5.71 5.27
CA ALA A 317 -3.86 -7.10 4.80
C ALA A 317 -2.70 -7.54 3.89
N ARG A 318 -1.81 -6.60 3.52
CA ARG A 318 -0.72 -6.74 2.53
C ARG A 318 -1.17 -7.35 1.19
N GLN A 319 -2.41 -7.06 0.77
CA GLN A 319 -3.09 -7.75 -0.33
C GLN A 319 -3.37 -6.83 -1.53
N ALA A 320 -2.98 -7.28 -2.73
CA ALA A 320 -3.29 -6.61 -4.00
C ALA A 320 -4.56 -7.15 -4.66
N PHE A 321 -5.32 -6.28 -5.33
CA PHE A 321 -6.58 -6.58 -6.00
C PHE A 321 -6.63 -5.97 -7.41
N ARG A 322 -7.26 -6.68 -8.34
CA ARG A 322 -7.59 -6.19 -9.69
C ARG A 322 -9.11 -6.14 -9.86
N PRO A 323 -9.74 -4.99 -10.22
CA PRO A 323 -11.21 -4.85 -10.28
C PRO A 323 -11.98 -5.66 -11.35
N SER A 324 -11.36 -6.63 -12.01
CA SER A 324 -11.92 -7.32 -13.19
C SER A 324 -13.14 -8.19 -12.84
N ARG A 325 -14.34 -7.59 -12.89
CA ARG A 325 -15.65 -8.16 -12.49
C ARG A 325 -15.73 -8.59 -11.02
N GLY A 326 -15.08 -7.82 -10.14
CA GLY A 326 -15.03 -8.00 -8.69
C GLY A 326 -13.61 -7.81 -8.16
N GLU A 327 -13.45 -7.48 -6.88
CA GLU A 327 -12.13 -7.34 -6.23
C GLU A 327 -11.44 -8.71 -6.14
N SER A 328 -10.75 -9.09 -7.23
CA SER A 328 -10.04 -10.36 -7.34
C SER A 328 -8.60 -10.17 -6.88
N ALA A 329 -8.13 -11.01 -5.95
CA ALA A 329 -6.75 -10.97 -5.49
C ALA A 329 -5.76 -11.12 -6.66
N MET A 330 -4.64 -10.38 -6.63
CA MET A 330 -3.67 -10.39 -7.72
C MET A 330 -3.04 -11.78 -7.88
N GLN A 331 -3.22 -12.35 -9.06
CA GLN A 331 -2.67 -13.66 -9.42
C GLN A 331 -1.14 -13.65 -9.37
N ARG A 332 -0.56 -14.83 -9.15
CA ARG A 332 0.90 -15.10 -9.08
C ARG A 332 1.63 -14.55 -7.85
N VAL A 333 1.05 -13.64 -7.08
CA VAL A 333 1.59 -13.25 -5.75
C VAL A 333 1.36 -14.41 -4.76
N THR A 334 2.38 -14.76 -3.98
CA THR A 334 2.31 -15.80 -2.95
C THR A 334 2.77 -15.25 -1.60
N GLY A 335 2.18 -15.71 -0.50
CA GLY A 335 2.64 -15.41 0.87
C GLY A 335 3.88 -16.22 1.27
N THR A 336 4.84 -16.35 0.35
CA THR A 336 6.14 -16.98 0.61
C THR A 336 7.14 -15.87 0.90
N PRO A 337 7.82 -15.86 2.07
CA PRO A 337 8.81 -14.84 2.37
C PRO A 337 10.01 -14.82 1.42
N TRP A 338 10.69 -13.67 1.38
CA TRP A 338 11.90 -13.48 0.59
C TRP A 338 13.00 -14.46 1.02
N PRO A 339 13.78 -15.01 0.08
CA PRO A 339 14.97 -15.77 0.42
C PRO A 339 16.01 -14.88 1.14
N PRO A 340 16.82 -15.43 2.04
CA PRO A 340 17.90 -14.72 2.73
C PRO A 340 18.82 -13.92 1.79
N GLY A 341 19.57 -12.97 2.38
CA GLY A 341 20.66 -12.30 1.68
C GLY A 341 21.68 -13.32 1.13
N ARG A 342 22.29 -12.98 0.00
CA ARG A 342 23.47 -13.65 -0.55
C ARG A 342 24.67 -12.74 -0.43
#